data_AF-A0AAU8JBB2-F1
#
_entry.id   AF-A0AAU8JBB2-F1
#
_cell.length_a   1.000
_cell.length_b   1.000
_cell.length_c   1.000
_cell.angle_alpha   90.00
_cell.angle_beta   90.00
_cell.angle_gamma   90.00
#
_symmetry.space_group_name_H-M   'P 1'
#
loop_
_entity.id
_entity.type
_entity.pdbx_description
1 polymer ?
#
loop_
_entity_poly.entity_id
_entity_poly.type
_entity_poly.pdbx_seq_one_letter_code
_entity_poly.pdbx_strand_id
1 'polypeptide(L)'
;MSRKYGNHEITKGNVLKFVEAILALAYGEISIAEDKLENTFKIEWVGKDANQLSISGETWVVTSKRTGRKEKRELGTTKKDLWILMKAYWQDEKALRLPKNQDETPVNYQKWDKNKHAQAFQDIFSCLTDLGIFTDKRKPKDIEGRTGYWRFSIKLKYNQEAANKNQQLAVIKDLVDKEFGLIEESPPLPDEKNKPENTSEPPDLKLYKALLKLDYIKQQSLFDEFVKKHQIGACLIHGSAECCPQWLMTRLIDQVPNGGPNNWEKQISFSQKTQRFSIDSIAREISKAIGISSRAIPDIAQKICELWRSQTVILIFNDTHSLEETYLEEFLKKIWQPIADLAYKKGTTCDNYGLLLFLLDFDGCTNDWEIPCTQEITPEWHPRTLIKFKKIEPITRRELSCWLEQVLCDENLPAQPTVVEKILAGSEGKHREIMKKICKNYKIELEEQELKWLKY
;
A
#
# COMPACT_ATOMS: atom_id res chain seq x y z
N MET A 1 13.66 8.87 -35.86
CA MET A 1 12.41 9.43 -35.30
C MET A 1 12.79 10.39 -34.18
N SER A 2 12.35 11.66 -34.27
CA SER A 2 12.56 12.64 -33.20
C SER A 2 11.90 12.15 -31.91
N ARG A 3 12.63 12.09 -30.80
CA ARG A 3 12.02 11.69 -29.51
C ARG A 3 10.96 12.74 -29.13
N LYS A 4 9.72 12.31 -28.92
CA LYS A 4 8.58 13.17 -28.57
C LYS A 4 8.75 13.83 -27.19
N TYR A 5 9.49 13.16 -26.30
CA TYR A 5 9.93 13.65 -24.99
C TYR A 5 11.43 13.34 -24.81
N GLY A 6 12.05 13.70 -23.68
CA GLY A 6 13.43 13.32 -23.34
C GLY A 6 13.67 11.80 -23.23
N ASN A 7 14.60 11.37 -22.37
CA ASN A 7 14.79 9.94 -22.12
C ASN A 7 13.51 9.33 -21.51
N HIS A 8 12.92 8.33 -22.17
CA HIS A 8 11.63 7.73 -21.81
C HIS A 8 11.53 7.29 -20.33
N GLU A 9 12.59 6.67 -19.78
CA GLU A 9 12.61 6.26 -18.37
C GLU A 9 12.64 7.46 -17.41
N ILE A 10 13.37 8.52 -17.80
CA ILE A 10 13.48 9.75 -17.02
C ILE A 10 12.14 10.49 -17.02
N THR A 11 11.51 10.64 -18.20
CA THR A 11 10.22 11.32 -18.35
C THR A 11 9.13 10.56 -17.58
N LYS A 12 9.06 9.23 -17.72
CA LYS A 12 8.14 8.38 -16.95
C LYS A 12 8.28 8.60 -15.44
N GLY A 13 9.50 8.46 -14.91
CA GLY A 13 9.75 8.66 -13.48
C GLY A 13 9.37 10.06 -13.01
N ASN A 14 9.71 11.09 -13.80
CA ASN A 14 9.39 12.47 -13.49
C ASN A 14 7.88 12.77 -13.50
N VAL A 15 7.13 12.19 -14.45
CA VAL A 15 5.67 12.34 -14.53
C VAL A 15 5.00 11.78 -13.29
N LEU A 16 5.35 10.55 -12.89
CA LEU A 16 4.77 9.92 -11.71
C LEU A 16 5.08 10.70 -10.43
N LYS A 17 6.35 11.10 -10.25
CA LYS A 17 6.76 11.90 -9.10
C LYS A 17 6.04 13.25 -9.02
N PHE A 18 5.82 13.88 -10.17
CA PHE A 18 5.13 15.16 -10.26
C PHE A 18 3.66 15.04 -9.88
N VAL A 19 2.96 14.06 -10.47
CA VAL A 19 1.55 13.80 -10.16
C VAL A 19 1.36 13.46 -8.69
N GLU A 20 2.23 12.61 -8.14
CA GLU A 20 2.18 12.22 -6.73
C GLU A 20 2.32 13.43 -5.79
N ALA A 21 3.27 14.33 -6.05
CA ALA A 21 3.46 15.55 -5.26
C ALA A 21 2.24 16.48 -5.34
N ILE A 22 1.62 16.62 -6.52
CA ILE A 22 0.42 17.43 -6.72
C ILE A 22 -0.78 16.83 -5.96
N LEU A 23 -0.97 15.51 -6.02
CA LEU A 23 -2.02 14.83 -5.28
C LEU A 23 -1.79 14.95 -3.77
N ALA A 24 -0.57 14.76 -3.29
CA ALA A 24 -0.24 14.91 -1.88
C ALA A 24 -0.56 16.32 -1.35
N LEU A 25 -0.29 17.36 -2.15
CA LEU A 25 -0.68 18.73 -1.83
C LEU A 25 -2.22 18.90 -1.84
N ALA A 26 -2.93 18.27 -2.77
CA ALA A 26 -4.40 18.31 -2.85
C ALA A 26 -5.11 17.59 -1.69
N TYR A 27 -4.52 16.50 -1.20
CA TYR A 27 -5.04 15.73 -0.06
C TYR A 27 -4.55 16.24 1.30
N GLY A 28 -3.74 17.32 1.33
CA GLY A 28 -3.24 17.92 2.56
C GLY A 28 -2.17 17.10 3.28
N GLU A 29 -1.53 16.14 2.59
CA GLU A 29 -0.40 15.36 3.14
C GLU A 29 0.85 16.21 3.32
N ILE A 30 0.99 17.26 2.51
CA ILE A 30 2.06 18.24 2.62
C ILE A 30 1.51 19.66 2.63
N SER A 31 2.24 20.54 3.31
CA SER A 31 2.04 21.98 3.29
C SER A 31 3.37 22.67 3.00
N ILE A 32 3.34 23.71 2.18
CA ILE A 32 4.51 24.50 1.82
C ILE A 32 4.35 25.88 2.45
N ALA A 33 5.35 26.31 3.20
CA ALA A 33 5.35 27.63 3.82
C ALA A 33 5.26 28.73 2.75
N GLU A 34 4.32 29.67 2.93
CA GLU A 34 4.00 30.69 1.93
C GLU A 34 5.19 31.60 1.61
N ASP A 35 6.09 31.81 2.57
CA ASP A 35 7.30 32.63 2.43
C ASP A 35 8.31 32.03 1.43
N LYS A 36 8.21 30.73 1.15
CA LYS A 36 9.06 30.04 0.18
C LYS A 36 8.55 30.16 -1.25
N LEU A 37 7.28 30.48 -1.45
CA LEU A 37 6.63 30.50 -2.77
C LEU A 37 6.55 31.92 -3.34
N GLU A 38 6.69 32.05 -4.66
CA GLU A 38 6.37 33.30 -5.35
C GLU A 38 4.85 33.51 -5.44
N ASN A 39 4.11 32.40 -5.54
CA ASN A 39 2.65 32.37 -5.52
C ASN A 39 2.18 31.22 -4.63
N THR A 40 1.27 31.50 -3.70
CA THR A 40 0.62 30.47 -2.88
C THR A 40 -0.17 29.54 -3.78
N PHE A 41 0.06 28.22 -3.69
CA PHE A 41 -0.69 27.26 -4.48
C PHE A 41 -2.18 27.32 -4.15
N LYS A 42 -2.99 27.36 -5.20
CA LYS A 42 -4.43 27.19 -5.14
C LYS A 42 -4.78 25.91 -5.85
N ILE A 43 -5.30 24.95 -5.10
CA ILE A 43 -5.69 23.64 -5.62
C ILE A 43 -7.17 23.45 -5.34
N GLU A 44 -7.93 23.20 -6.39
CA GLU A 44 -9.37 23.04 -6.31
C GLU A 44 -9.81 21.84 -7.14
N TRP A 45 -10.69 21.03 -6.58
CA TRP A 45 -11.39 20.01 -7.33
C TRP A 45 -12.53 20.68 -8.10
N VAL A 46 -12.50 20.54 -9.42
CA VAL A 46 -13.43 21.17 -10.36
C VAL A 46 -14.07 20.12 -11.26
N GLY A 47 -15.11 20.53 -12.00
CA GLY A 47 -15.90 19.66 -12.87
C GLY A 47 -17.17 19.14 -12.18
N LYS A 48 -18.14 18.68 -12.98
CA LYS A 48 -19.44 18.19 -12.49
C LYS A 48 -19.31 17.04 -11.49
N ASP A 49 -18.28 16.23 -11.68
CA ASP A 49 -18.03 15.05 -10.84
C ASP A 49 -16.87 15.26 -9.87
N ALA A 50 -16.25 16.45 -9.75
CA ALA A 50 -15.03 16.66 -8.96
C ALA A 50 -13.87 15.71 -9.33
N ASN A 51 -13.75 15.35 -10.61
CA ASN A 51 -12.72 14.47 -11.17
C ASN A 51 -11.61 15.23 -11.89
N GLN A 52 -11.56 16.55 -11.76
CA GLN A 52 -10.53 17.37 -12.37
C GLN A 52 -9.87 18.22 -11.29
N LEU A 53 -8.57 18.06 -11.12
CA LEU A 53 -7.80 18.86 -10.20
C LEU A 53 -7.32 20.11 -10.93
N SER A 54 -7.74 21.29 -10.49
CA SER A 54 -7.28 22.59 -10.99
C SER A 54 -6.14 23.10 -10.14
N ILE A 55 -5.01 23.43 -10.76
CA ILE A 55 -3.82 23.96 -10.09
C ILE A 55 -3.53 25.36 -10.63
N SER A 56 -3.50 26.33 -9.72
CA SER A 56 -3.07 27.70 -9.99
C SER A 56 -2.28 28.28 -8.81
N GLY A 57 -1.99 29.58 -8.87
CA GLY A 57 -1.22 30.30 -7.85
C GLY A 57 -1.79 31.68 -7.61
N GLU A 58 -1.86 32.07 -6.34
CA GLU A 58 -2.34 33.36 -5.87
C GLU A 58 -1.18 34.21 -5.35
N THR A 59 -1.17 35.49 -5.69
CA THR A 59 -0.17 36.44 -5.19
C THR A 59 -0.81 37.78 -4.83
N TRP A 60 -0.14 38.54 -3.98
CA TRP A 60 -0.58 39.87 -3.57
C TRP A 60 -0.12 40.91 -4.60
N VAL A 61 -1.07 41.52 -5.29
CA VAL A 61 -0.79 42.60 -6.25
C VAL A 61 -1.11 43.94 -5.59
N VAL A 62 -0.18 44.89 -5.67
CA VAL A 62 -0.44 46.26 -5.21
C VAL A 62 -1.37 46.95 -6.22
N THR A 63 -2.61 47.21 -5.82
CA THR A 63 -3.62 47.80 -6.70
C THR A 63 -3.61 49.33 -6.69
N SER A 64 -2.97 49.94 -5.67
CA SER A 64 -2.78 51.38 -5.59
C SER A 64 -1.41 51.72 -5.03
N LYS A 65 -0.59 52.40 -5.84
CA LYS A 65 0.73 52.90 -5.41
C LYS A 65 0.62 53.99 -4.34
N ARG A 66 -0.50 54.73 -4.31
CA ARG A 66 -0.68 55.89 -3.42
C ARG A 66 -1.16 55.50 -2.02
N THR A 67 -1.93 54.41 -1.92
CA THR A 67 -2.47 53.92 -0.64
C THR A 67 -1.82 52.63 -0.14
N GLY A 68 -0.93 52.01 -0.93
CA GLY A 68 -0.30 50.74 -0.59
C GLY A 68 -1.26 49.55 -0.53
N ARG A 69 -2.51 49.72 -0.98
CA ARG A 69 -3.54 48.67 -0.94
C ARG A 69 -3.10 47.47 -1.79
N LYS A 70 -3.08 46.30 -1.15
CA LYS A 70 -2.77 45.00 -1.78
C LYS A 70 -4.05 44.20 -1.92
N GLU A 71 -4.24 43.56 -3.06
CA GLU A 71 -5.34 42.60 -3.28
C GLU A 71 -4.76 41.28 -3.77
N LYS A 72 -5.32 40.18 -3.28
CA LYS A 72 -4.93 38.83 -3.71
C LYS A 72 -5.49 38.62 -5.12
N ARG A 73 -4.64 38.31 -6.09
CA ARG A 73 -5.03 37.96 -7.45
C ARG A 73 -4.49 36.60 -7.82
N GLU A 74 -5.35 35.80 -8.44
CA GLU A 74 -4.94 34.55 -9.06
C GLU A 74 -4.23 34.86 -10.38
N LEU A 75 -2.91 34.62 -10.43
CA LEU A 75 -2.09 34.80 -11.63
C LEU A 75 -1.75 33.44 -12.26
N GLY A 76 -1.58 32.39 -11.44
CA GLY A 76 -1.06 31.07 -11.82
C GLY A 76 0.18 30.73 -11.01
N THR A 77 0.69 29.51 -11.15
CA THR A 77 1.94 29.05 -10.49
C THR A 77 3.15 29.27 -11.40
N THR A 78 4.36 29.33 -10.85
CA THR A 78 5.60 29.38 -11.64
C THR A 78 6.31 28.02 -11.68
N LYS A 79 7.20 27.81 -12.65
CA LYS A 79 8.07 26.61 -12.67
C LYS A 79 8.94 26.49 -11.41
N LYS A 80 9.31 27.63 -10.81
CA LYS A 80 10.07 27.68 -9.57
C LYS A 80 9.23 27.21 -8.39
N ASP A 81 7.98 27.66 -8.30
CA ASP A 81 7.02 27.19 -7.27
C ASP A 81 6.81 25.67 -7.38
N LEU A 82 6.61 25.16 -8.60
CA LEU A 82 6.48 23.72 -8.84
C LEU A 82 7.73 22.94 -8.42
N TRP A 83 8.91 23.50 -8.62
CA TRP A 83 10.15 22.88 -8.15
C TRP A 83 10.28 22.87 -6.62
N ILE A 84 9.82 23.93 -5.96
CA ILE A 84 9.79 24.00 -4.49
C ILE A 84 8.83 22.94 -3.95
N LEU A 85 7.68 22.73 -4.60
CA LEU A 85 6.78 21.62 -4.31
C LEU A 85 7.50 20.26 -4.43
N MET A 86 8.19 20.02 -5.55
CA MET A 86 8.92 18.77 -5.76
C MET A 86 9.97 18.52 -4.65
N LYS A 87 10.73 19.55 -4.27
CA LYS A 87 11.72 19.46 -3.19
C LYS A 87 11.09 19.22 -1.82
N ALA A 88 9.98 19.90 -1.52
CA ALA A 88 9.29 19.77 -0.25
C ALA A 88 8.72 18.36 -0.07
N TYR A 89 8.14 17.77 -1.13
CA TYR A 89 7.53 16.45 -1.07
C TYR A 89 8.57 15.33 -0.95
N TRP A 90 9.57 15.32 -1.83
CA TRP A 90 10.51 14.20 -1.93
C TRP A 90 11.66 14.26 -0.93
N GLN A 91 11.84 15.39 -0.24
CA GLN A 91 12.98 15.64 0.65
C GLN A 91 14.35 15.35 0.00
N ASP A 92 14.40 15.42 -1.33
CA ASP A 92 15.54 15.00 -2.15
C ASP A 92 15.92 16.12 -3.12
N GLU A 93 17.22 16.41 -3.20
CA GLU A 93 17.79 17.35 -4.18
C GLU A 93 17.64 16.84 -5.62
N LYS A 94 17.40 15.54 -5.82
CA LYS A 94 17.10 14.86 -7.10
C LYS A 94 15.60 14.59 -7.28
N ALA A 95 14.74 15.46 -6.75
CA ALA A 95 13.29 15.32 -6.81
C ALA A 95 12.78 15.05 -8.25
N LEU A 96 13.36 15.71 -9.26
CA LEU A 96 13.26 15.31 -10.67
C LEU A 96 14.64 14.95 -11.23
N ARG A 97 14.70 13.91 -12.07
CA ARG A 97 15.89 13.59 -12.86
C ARG A 97 15.99 14.59 -14.01
N LEU A 98 17.06 15.38 -14.04
CA LEU A 98 17.27 16.39 -15.07
C LEU A 98 18.03 15.78 -16.28
N PRO A 99 17.81 16.29 -17.50
CA PRO A 99 18.62 15.90 -18.66
C PRO A 99 20.12 16.15 -18.40
N LYS A 100 20.97 15.19 -18.80
CA LYS A 100 22.43 15.34 -18.71
C LYS A 100 22.92 16.52 -19.56
N ASN A 101 24.09 17.07 -19.22
CA ASN A 101 24.80 17.98 -20.12
C ASN A 101 25.17 17.29 -21.43
N GLN A 102 25.39 18.08 -22.49
CA GLN A 102 25.92 17.56 -23.77
C GLN A 102 27.26 16.83 -23.56
N ASP A 103 28.05 17.26 -22.57
CA ASP A 103 29.34 16.66 -22.23
C ASP A 103 29.25 15.56 -21.16
N GLU A 104 28.05 15.00 -20.92
CA GLU A 104 27.74 13.97 -19.90
C GLU A 104 28.07 14.32 -18.44
N THR A 105 28.57 15.52 -18.16
CA THR A 105 28.92 15.97 -16.81
C THR A 105 27.70 16.00 -15.89
N PRO A 106 27.86 15.65 -14.59
CA PRO A 106 26.77 15.69 -13.62
C PRO A 106 26.13 17.07 -13.54
N VAL A 107 24.80 17.12 -13.64
CA VAL A 107 24.05 18.36 -13.46
C VAL A 107 24.18 18.80 -12.00
N ASN A 108 24.44 20.08 -11.76
CA ASN A 108 24.35 20.64 -10.42
C ASN A 108 22.87 20.83 -10.05
N TYR A 109 22.37 19.99 -9.14
CA TYR A 109 20.96 19.97 -8.69
C TYR A 109 20.65 21.04 -7.61
N GLN A 110 21.66 21.70 -7.06
CA GLN A 110 21.49 22.70 -6.00
C GLN A 110 21.06 24.06 -6.54
N LYS A 111 21.43 24.38 -7.79
CA LYS A 111 21.12 25.67 -8.43
C LYS A 111 20.01 25.51 -9.46
N TRP A 112 18.98 26.35 -9.38
CA TRP A 112 17.95 26.43 -10.42
C TRP A 112 18.58 26.78 -11.77
N ASP A 113 18.72 25.77 -12.62
CA ASP A 113 19.07 25.92 -14.03
C ASP A 113 17.78 26.18 -14.81
N LYS A 114 17.60 27.44 -15.25
CA LYS A 114 16.42 27.91 -15.98
C LYS A 114 16.09 27.06 -17.20
N ASN A 115 17.09 26.43 -17.85
CA ASN A 115 16.86 25.68 -19.08
C ASN A 115 16.52 24.22 -18.77
N LYS A 116 17.26 23.56 -17.87
CA LYS A 116 17.06 22.12 -17.59
C LYS A 116 15.81 21.83 -16.77
N HIS A 117 15.54 22.63 -15.75
CA HIS A 117 14.31 22.46 -14.96
C HIS A 117 13.09 22.82 -15.82
N ALA A 118 13.22 23.86 -16.66
CA ALA A 118 12.18 24.22 -17.60
C ALA A 118 11.89 23.09 -18.59
N GLN A 119 12.92 22.39 -19.07
CA GLN A 119 12.78 21.25 -19.96
C GLN A 119 12.14 20.06 -19.26
N ALA A 120 12.55 19.73 -18.03
CA ALA A 120 11.95 18.62 -17.27
C ALA A 120 10.44 18.81 -17.07
N PHE A 121 10.00 20.01 -16.67
CA PHE A 121 8.57 20.32 -16.59
C PHE A 121 7.88 20.32 -17.95
N GLN A 122 8.56 20.79 -19.01
CA GLN A 122 8.01 20.76 -20.35
C GLN A 122 7.78 19.31 -20.82
N ASP A 123 8.72 18.40 -20.56
CA ASP A 123 8.59 16.98 -20.88
C ASP A 123 7.43 16.34 -20.11
N ILE A 124 7.31 16.65 -18.81
CA ILE A 124 6.19 16.19 -17.96
C ILE A 124 4.85 16.64 -18.56
N PHE A 125 4.70 17.93 -18.84
CA PHE A 125 3.43 18.49 -19.33
C PHE A 125 3.08 18.01 -20.73
N SER A 126 4.08 17.84 -21.59
CA SER A 126 3.86 17.28 -22.93
C SER A 126 3.34 15.85 -22.81
N CYS A 127 4.00 15.01 -21.99
CA CYS A 127 3.54 13.65 -21.74
C CYS A 127 2.11 13.60 -21.16
N LEU A 128 1.79 14.41 -20.15
CA LEU A 128 0.44 14.44 -19.59
C LEU A 128 -0.62 14.97 -20.59
N THR A 129 -0.23 15.84 -21.52
CA THR A 129 -1.10 16.34 -22.60
C THR A 129 -1.42 15.23 -23.58
N ASP A 130 -0.40 14.46 -23.96
CA ASP A 130 -0.54 13.33 -24.88
C ASP A 130 -1.35 12.17 -24.28
N LEU A 131 -1.27 11.98 -22.96
CA LEU A 131 -2.17 11.10 -22.20
C LEU A 131 -3.63 11.58 -22.15
N GLY A 132 -3.94 12.78 -22.66
CA GLY A 132 -5.29 13.35 -22.64
C GLY A 132 -5.80 13.74 -21.24
N ILE A 133 -4.92 13.74 -20.24
CA ILE A 133 -5.28 14.06 -18.85
C ILE A 133 -4.84 15.45 -18.43
N PHE A 134 -4.12 16.19 -19.27
CA PHE A 134 -3.69 17.56 -18.97
C PHE A 134 -4.43 18.58 -19.81
N THR A 135 -4.90 19.64 -19.18
CA THR A 135 -5.38 20.83 -19.88
C THR A 135 -4.55 22.02 -19.46
N ASP A 136 -3.88 22.61 -20.43
CA ASP A 136 -3.14 23.84 -20.27
C ASP A 136 -4.08 25.05 -20.39
N LYS A 137 -4.18 25.85 -19.34
CA LYS A 137 -4.95 27.09 -19.30
C LYS A 137 -4.05 28.32 -19.18
N ARG A 138 -2.79 28.25 -19.65
CA ARG A 138 -1.89 29.42 -19.75
C ARG A 138 -2.64 30.57 -20.43
N LYS A 139 -2.74 31.71 -19.75
CA LYS A 139 -3.27 32.93 -20.38
C LYS A 139 -2.27 33.40 -21.45
N PRO A 140 -2.74 33.99 -22.57
CA PRO A 140 -1.86 34.74 -23.45
C PRO A 140 -1.11 35.80 -22.63
N LYS A 141 0.07 36.20 -23.11
CA LYS A 141 0.93 37.24 -22.52
C LYS A 141 0.07 38.35 -21.88
N ASP A 142 0.34 38.67 -20.62
CA ASP A 142 -0.25 39.84 -20.02
C ASP A 142 0.17 41.12 -20.78
N ILE A 143 -0.43 42.25 -20.46
CA ILE A 143 -0.17 43.56 -21.09
C ILE A 143 1.34 43.94 -21.03
N GLU A 144 2.11 43.28 -20.17
CA GLU A 144 3.55 43.48 -19.97
C GLU A 144 4.42 42.37 -20.59
N GLY A 145 3.84 41.44 -21.37
CA GLY A 145 4.58 40.43 -22.13
C GLY A 145 5.07 39.24 -21.30
N ARG A 146 4.68 39.10 -20.02
CA ARG A 146 5.16 38.04 -19.13
C ARG A 146 4.44 36.71 -19.46
N THR A 147 5.19 35.70 -19.90
CA THR A 147 4.70 34.32 -20.19
C THR A 147 4.92 33.34 -19.03
N GLY A 148 5.04 33.84 -17.80
CA GLY A 148 5.61 33.07 -16.68
C GLY A 148 4.65 32.18 -15.88
N TYR A 149 3.33 32.44 -15.96
CA TYR A 149 2.36 31.84 -15.05
C TYR A 149 1.59 30.69 -15.68
N TRP A 150 1.54 29.56 -14.97
CA TRP A 150 0.90 28.33 -15.38
C TRP A 150 -0.43 28.19 -14.62
N ARG A 151 -1.48 27.91 -15.38
CA ARG A 151 -2.73 27.37 -14.84
C ARG A 151 -2.98 26.12 -15.62
N PHE A 152 -3.19 25.02 -14.92
CA PHE A 152 -3.43 23.77 -15.57
C PHE A 152 -4.39 22.95 -14.75
N SER A 153 -4.95 21.94 -15.38
CA SER A 153 -5.75 20.97 -14.68
C SER A 153 -5.38 19.57 -15.11
N ILE A 154 -5.40 18.66 -14.14
CA ILE A 154 -5.18 17.24 -14.35
C ILE A 154 -6.54 16.55 -14.20
N LYS A 155 -7.00 15.92 -15.28
CA LYS A 155 -8.20 15.09 -15.28
C LYS A 155 -7.84 13.73 -14.70
N LEU A 156 -8.55 13.37 -13.65
CA LEU A 156 -8.41 12.13 -12.91
C LEU A 156 -9.56 11.20 -13.28
N LYS A 157 -9.33 9.88 -13.19
CA LYS A 157 -10.34 8.89 -13.55
C LYS A 157 -11.48 8.88 -12.53
N TYR A 158 -11.11 9.00 -11.26
CA TYR A 158 -12.05 9.03 -10.15
C TYR A 158 -12.16 10.45 -9.60
N ASN A 159 -13.22 10.73 -8.85
CA ASN A 159 -13.37 11.99 -8.15
C ASN A 159 -12.68 11.99 -6.79
N GLN A 160 -12.63 13.15 -6.13
CA GLN A 160 -11.99 13.31 -4.81
C GLN A 160 -12.59 12.37 -3.74
N GLU A 161 -13.89 12.09 -3.84
CA GLU A 161 -14.65 11.30 -2.86
C GLU A 161 -14.49 9.78 -3.08
N ALA A 162 -14.34 9.35 -4.34
CA ALA A 162 -14.31 7.95 -4.78
C ALA A 162 -12.91 7.35 -4.86
N ALA A 163 -11.84 8.15 -4.73
CA ALA A 163 -10.48 7.61 -4.73
C ALA A 163 -9.52 8.34 -3.80
N ASN A 164 -8.61 7.57 -3.20
CA ASN A 164 -7.43 8.09 -2.50
C ASN A 164 -6.27 8.36 -3.48
N LYS A 165 -5.24 9.07 -2.99
CA LYS A 165 -4.03 9.39 -3.75
C LYS A 165 -3.44 8.18 -4.49
N ASN A 166 -3.32 7.04 -3.81
CA ASN A 166 -2.67 5.84 -4.35
C ASN A 166 -3.46 5.22 -5.51
N GLN A 167 -4.79 5.21 -5.43
CA GLN A 167 -5.66 4.74 -6.51
C GLN A 167 -5.56 5.63 -7.75
N GLN A 168 -5.56 6.96 -7.57
CA GLN A 168 -5.36 7.91 -8.67
C GLN A 168 -3.98 7.74 -9.31
N LEU A 169 -2.94 7.55 -8.49
CA LEU A 169 -1.57 7.34 -8.95
C LEU A 169 -1.45 6.02 -9.72
N ALA A 170 -2.13 4.95 -9.29
CA ALA A 170 -2.13 3.66 -9.98
C ALA A 170 -2.72 3.77 -11.40
N VAL A 171 -3.84 4.49 -11.57
CA VAL A 171 -4.43 4.72 -12.89
C VAL A 171 -3.49 5.52 -13.79
N ILE A 172 -2.88 6.57 -13.26
CA ILE A 172 -1.95 7.38 -14.04
C ILE A 172 -0.70 6.56 -14.40
N LYS A 173 -0.24 5.70 -13.50
CA LYS A 173 0.86 4.77 -13.78
C LYS A 173 0.53 3.83 -14.93
N ASP A 174 -0.64 3.24 -14.96
CA ASP A 174 -1.09 2.38 -16.05
C ASP A 174 -1.17 3.13 -17.40
N LEU A 175 -1.73 4.35 -17.40
CA LEU A 175 -1.77 5.23 -18.57
C LEU A 175 -0.37 5.57 -19.09
N VAL A 176 0.56 5.90 -18.19
CA VAL A 176 1.96 6.16 -18.53
C VAL A 176 2.61 4.88 -19.07
N ASP A 177 2.46 3.74 -18.41
CA ASP A 177 3.04 2.46 -18.85
C ASP A 177 2.58 2.08 -20.26
N LYS A 178 1.31 2.36 -20.59
CA LYS A 178 0.74 2.19 -21.93
C LYS A 178 1.34 3.15 -22.97
N GLU A 179 1.43 4.45 -22.68
CA GLU A 179 2.02 5.46 -23.61
C GLU A 179 3.49 5.17 -23.94
N PHE A 180 4.22 4.57 -23.00
CA PHE A 180 5.62 4.18 -23.20
C PHE A 180 5.79 2.77 -23.79
N GLY A 181 4.70 2.09 -24.21
CA GLY A 181 4.74 0.80 -24.89
C GLY A 181 5.27 -0.35 -24.02
N LEU A 182 5.17 -0.23 -22.70
CA LEU A 182 5.60 -1.27 -21.75
C LEU A 182 4.50 -2.29 -21.43
N ILE A 183 3.32 -2.08 -22.00
CA ILE A 183 2.19 -3.00 -22.00
C ILE A 183 1.87 -3.24 -23.48
N GLU A 184 2.06 -4.47 -23.97
CA GLU A 184 1.61 -4.83 -25.33
C GLU A 184 0.11 -4.58 -25.46
N GLU A 185 -0.28 -3.82 -26.48
CA GLU A 185 -1.68 -3.68 -26.85
C GLU A 185 -2.25 -5.08 -27.11
N SER A 186 -3.22 -5.49 -26.29
CA SER A 186 -4.01 -6.67 -26.60
C SER A 186 -4.65 -6.49 -27.99
N PRO A 187 -4.69 -7.52 -28.86
CA PRO A 187 -5.24 -7.40 -30.21
C PRO A 187 -6.71 -6.96 -30.20
N PRO A 188 -7.22 -6.40 -31.30
CA PRO A 188 -8.62 -5.98 -31.40
C PRO A 188 -9.52 -7.19 -31.13
N LEU A 189 -10.53 -6.99 -30.28
CA LEU A 189 -11.55 -8.00 -29.98
C LEU A 189 -12.17 -8.52 -31.29
N PRO A 190 -12.20 -9.84 -31.55
CA PRO A 190 -13.02 -10.39 -32.61
C PRO A 190 -14.49 -10.38 -32.19
N ASP A 191 -15.37 -10.23 -33.19
CA ASP A 191 -16.83 -10.14 -33.07
C ASP A 191 -17.43 -11.05 -32.00
N GLU A 192 -18.34 -10.45 -31.24
CA GLU A 192 -19.01 -10.89 -30.02
C GLU A 192 -20.00 -12.07 -30.21
N LYS A 193 -19.67 -13.05 -31.04
CA LYS A 193 -20.58 -14.17 -31.34
C LYS A 193 -20.06 -15.57 -31.13
N ASN A 194 -18.76 -15.78 -30.87
CA ASN A 194 -18.24 -17.14 -30.64
C ASN A 194 -17.03 -17.15 -29.69
N LYS A 195 -17.25 -16.89 -28.39
CA LYS A 195 -16.26 -17.24 -27.36
C LYS A 195 -16.68 -18.55 -26.68
N PRO A 196 -15.81 -19.58 -26.63
CA PRO A 196 -16.08 -20.78 -25.84
C PRO A 196 -16.10 -20.42 -24.35
N GLU A 197 -17.03 -21.00 -23.61
CA GLU A 197 -17.16 -20.89 -22.15
C GLU A 197 -15.82 -21.23 -21.47
N ASN A 198 -15.06 -20.21 -21.09
CA ASN A 198 -14.10 -20.35 -20.01
C ASN A 198 -14.90 -20.39 -18.72
N THR A 199 -14.84 -21.53 -18.03
CA THR A 199 -15.35 -21.78 -16.68
C THR A 199 -15.17 -20.55 -15.79
N SER A 200 -16.28 -19.84 -15.52
CA SER A 200 -16.30 -18.73 -14.59
C SER A 200 -15.93 -19.25 -13.20
N GLU A 201 -14.96 -18.61 -12.53
CA GLU A 201 -14.72 -18.87 -11.10
C GLU A 201 -16.05 -18.79 -10.34
N PRO A 202 -16.33 -19.74 -9.43
CA PRO A 202 -17.61 -19.79 -8.76
C PRO A 202 -17.80 -18.53 -7.89
N PRO A 203 -19.03 -17.99 -7.78
CA PRO A 203 -19.28 -16.68 -7.16
C PRO A 203 -18.82 -16.56 -5.70
N ASP A 204 -18.79 -17.67 -4.97
CA ASP A 204 -18.31 -17.77 -3.61
C ASP A 204 -16.80 -17.51 -3.50
N LEU A 205 -15.99 -18.05 -4.43
CA LEU A 205 -14.55 -17.84 -4.48
C LEU A 205 -14.20 -16.38 -4.81
N LYS A 206 -14.98 -15.76 -5.71
CA LYS A 206 -14.84 -14.33 -6.03
C LYS A 206 -15.14 -13.46 -4.83
N LEU A 207 -16.25 -13.75 -4.12
CA LEU A 207 -16.60 -13.03 -2.90
C LEU A 207 -15.52 -13.21 -1.83
N TYR A 208 -15.01 -14.41 -1.64
CA TYR A 208 -13.90 -14.67 -0.70
C TYR A 208 -12.67 -13.80 -1.01
N LYS A 209 -12.20 -13.80 -2.25
CA LYS A 209 -11.06 -12.97 -2.69
C LYS A 209 -11.33 -11.48 -2.48
N ALA A 210 -12.57 -11.04 -2.66
CA ALA A 210 -12.96 -9.67 -2.36
C ALA A 210 -12.90 -9.38 -0.86
N LEU A 211 -13.47 -10.24 -0.02
CA LEU A 211 -13.53 -10.07 1.44
C LEU A 211 -12.13 -10.09 2.08
N LEU A 212 -11.18 -10.89 1.56
CA LEU A 212 -9.78 -10.83 2.00
C LEU A 212 -9.15 -9.44 1.78
N LYS A 213 -9.64 -8.67 0.80
CA LYS A 213 -9.16 -7.32 0.52
C LYS A 213 -9.75 -6.26 1.46
N LEU A 214 -10.75 -6.61 2.28
CA LEU A 214 -11.46 -5.68 3.17
C LEU A 214 -10.54 -5.15 4.30
N ASP A 215 -10.13 -3.90 4.13
CA ASP A 215 -9.47 -3.03 5.12
C ASP A 215 -8.40 -3.63 6.04
N TYR A 216 -7.22 -3.91 5.45
CA TYR A 216 -5.97 -4.26 6.16
C TYR A 216 -4.73 -3.58 5.54
N ILE A 217 -4.92 -2.44 4.88
CA ILE A 217 -3.90 -1.85 3.98
C ILE A 217 -2.63 -1.48 4.74
N LYS A 218 -2.77 -0.95 5.97
CA LYS A 218 -1.63 -0.52 6.81
C LYS A 218 -0.75 -1.72 7.17
N GLN A 219 -1.35 -2.81 7.64
CA GLN A 219 -0.65 -4.03 8.03
C GLN A 219 -0.06 -4.76 6.82
N GLN A 220 -0.82 -4.83 5.72
CA GLN A 220 -0.31 -5.40 4.48
C GLN A 220 0.91 -4.63 3.97
N SER A 221 0.87 -3.30 3.93
CA SER A 221 1.98 -2.51 3.38
C SER A 221 3.28 -2.75 4.14
N LEU A 222 3.21 -2.87 5.47
CA LEU A 222 4.36 -3.21 6.32
C LEU A 222 4.85 -4.64 6.04
N PHE A 223 3.94 -5.60 5.90
CA PHE A 223 4.31 -6.99 5.60
C PHE A 223 4.93 -7.15 4.21
N ASP A 224 4.39 -6.46 3.21
CA ASP A 224 4.91 -6.41 1.83
C ASP A 224 6.34 -5.87 1.81
N GLU A 225 6.66 -4.88 2.64
CA GLU A 225 8.02 -4.38 2.81
C GLU A 225 8.93 -5.41 3.50
N PHE A 226 8.41 -6.07 4.53
CA PHE A 226 9.12 -7.11 5.29
C PHE A 226 9.53 -8.29 4.41
N VAL A 227 8.59 -8.93 3.72
CA VAL A 227 8.87 -10.15 2.92
C VAL A 227 9.74 -9.90 1.70
N LYS A 228 9.85 -8.63 1.25
CA LYS A 228 10.79 -8.22 0.18
C LYS A 228 12.24 -8.16 0.65
N LYS A 229 12.47 -7.86 1.93
CA LYS A 229 13.80 -7.62 2.48
C LYS A 229 14.28 -8.77 3.37
N HIS A 230 13.37 -9.54 3.95
CA HIS A 230 13.68 -10.53 4.97
C HIS A 230 12.93 -11.85 4.69
N GLN A 231 13.67 -12.96 4.81
CA GLN A 231 13.11 -14.31 4.67
C GLN A 231 12.69 -14.92 6.01
N ILE A 232 13.25 -14.43 7.12
CA ILE A 232 13.03 -14.99 8.46
C ILE A 232 12.41 -13.90 9.32
N GLY A 233 11.34 -14.20 10.05
CA GLY A 233 10.80 -13.28 11.04
C GLY A 233 9.57 -13.78 11.79
N ALA A 234 9.24 -13.06 12.84
CA ALA A 234 8.06 -13.30 13.66
C ALA A 234 7.13 -12.09 13.61
N CYS A 235 5.84 -12.35 13.52
CA CYS A 235 4.78 -11.38 13.38
C CYS A 235 3.72 -11.60 14.46
N LEU A 236 3.32 -10.53 15.14
CA LEU A 236 2.19 -10.52 16.07
C LEU A 236 1.05 -9.72 15.46
N ILE A 237 -0.06 -10.40 15.22
CA ILE A 237 -1.31 -9.79 14.76
C ILE A 237 -2.24 -9.74 15.96
N HIS A 238 -2.70 -8.53 16.29
CA HIS A 238 -3.55 -8.31 17.45
C HIS A 238 -4.74 -7.39 17.15
N GLY A 239 -5.86 -7.68 17.79
CA GLY A 239 -7.11 -6.94 17.65
C GLY A 239 -8.23 -7.67 18.40
N SER A 240 -9.43 -7.11 18.42
CA SER A 240 -10.58 -7.86 18.91
C SER A 240 -10.98 -8.95 17.90
N ALA A 241 -11.65 -10.01 18.35
CA ALA A 241 -12.14 -11.08 17.51
C ALA A 241 -13.05 -10.56 16.39
N GLU A 242 -13.79 -9.49 16.67
CA GLU A 242 -14.66 -8.78 15.73
C GLU A 242 -13.90 -8.09 14.57
N CYS A 243 -12.62 -7.78 14.76
CA CYS A 243 -11.73 -7.22 13.73
C CYS A 243 -11.08 -8.29 12.84
N CYS A 244 -11.38 -9.57 13.08
CA CYS A 244 -10.96 -10.72 12.26
C CYS A 244 -9.42 -10.87 12.03
N PRO A 245 -8.57 -10.96 13.08
CA PRO A 245 -7.13 -11.19 12.91
C PRO A 245 -6.73 -12.37 12.02
N GLN A 246 -7.52 -13.46 12.01
CA GLN A 246 -7.28 -14.65 11.18
C GLN A 246 -7.42 -14.36 9.67
N TRP A 247 -8.35 -13.48 9.29
CA TRP A 247 -8.51 -13.04 7.91
C TRP A 247 -7.29 -12.24 7.44
N LEU A 248 -6.77 -11.34 8.29
CA LEU A 248 -5.53 -10.64 8.03
C LEU A 248 -4.38 -11.63 7.85
N MET A 249 -4.19 -12.56 8.78
CA MET A 249 -3.14 -13.58 8.67
C MET A 249 -3.22 -14.36 7.35
N THR A 250 -4.41 -14.83 6.98
CA THR A 250 -4.63 -15.56 5.72
C THR A 250 -4.20 -14.73 4.52
N ARG A 251 -4.59 -13.45 4.49
CA ARG A 251 -4.17 -12.49 3.45
C ARG A 251 -2.66 -12.29 3.40
N LEU A 252 -1.97 -12.27 4.56
CA LEU A 252 -0.52 -12.10 4.61
C LEU A 252 0.20 -13.37 4.13
N ILE A 253 -0.27 -14.55 4.52
CA ILE A 253 0.32 -15.83 4.08
C ILE A 253 0.29 -15.94 2.55
N ASP A 254 -0.80 -15.54 1.91
CA ASP A 254 -0.94 -15.54 0.44
C ASP A 254 0.09 -14.64 -0.28
N GLN A 255 0.75 -13.71 0.43
CA GLN A 255 1.78 -12.81 -0.12
C GLN A 255 3.20 -13.35 0.05
N VAL A 256 3.38 -14.44 0.80
CA VAL A 256 4.71 -14.97 1.09
C VAL A 256 5.31 -15.51 -0.21
N PRO A 257 6.53 -15.07 -0.58
CA PRO A 257 7.21 -15.57 -1.76
C PRO A 257 7.38 -17.09 -1.71
N ASN A 258 7.13 -17.75 -2.85
CA ASN A 258 7.11 -19.21 -2.97
C ASN A 258 6.14 -19.88 -1.98
N GLY A 259 5.14 -19.13 -1.52
CA GLY A 259 4.07 -19.53 -0.64
C GLY A 259 3.01 -20.43 -1.28
N GLY A 260 3.34 -21.19 -2.32
CA GLY A 260 2.39 -21.99 -3.09
C GLY A 260 1.81 -23.19 -2.31
N PRO A 261 1.05 -24.08 -2.98
CA PRO A 261 0.42 -25.26 -2.34
C PRO A 261 1.39 -26.26 -1.71
N ASN A 262 2.70 -26.06 -1.86
CA ASN A 262 3.77 -26.90 -1.31
C ASN A 262 4.38 -26.34 -0.02
N ASN A 263 3.81 -25.28 0.56
CA ASN A 263 4.27 -24.77 1.85
C ASN A 263 4.12 -25.82 2.94
N TRP A 264 5.04 -25.78 3.89
CA TRP A 264 4.83 -26.46 5.15
C TRP A 264 4.30 -25.45 6.16
N GLU A 265 2.99 -25.49 6.34
CA GLU A 265 2.28 -24.69 7.33
C GLU A 265 1.80 -25.59 8.46
N LYS A 266 2.02 -25.15 9.70
CA LYS A 266 1.45 -25.80 10.87
C LYS A 266 0.87 -24.80 11.84
N GLN A 267 -0.40 -25.02 12.12
CA GLN A 267 -1.10 -24.40 13.23
C GLN A 267 -0.86 -25.19 14.51
N ILE A 268 -0.54 -24.45 15.56
CA ILE A 268 -0.31 -24.95 16.91
C ILE A 268 -1.11 -24.02 17.82
N SER A 269 -2.07 -24.56 18.57
CA SER A 269 -2.86 -23.73 19.50
C SER A 269 -2.20 -23.74 20.87
N PHE A 270 -2.08 -22.57 21.49
CA PHE A 270 -1.68 -22.50 22.90
C PHE A 270 -2.76 -23.06 23.84
N SER A 271 -4.03 -23.09 23.42
CA SER A 271 -5.20 -23.24 24.30
C SER A 271 -5.65 -24.69 24.57
N GLN A 272 -4.79 -25.71 24.44
CA GLN A 272 -5.22 -27.08 24.76
C GLN A 272 -5.80 -27.16 26.19
N LYS A 273 -7.10 -27.46 26.25
CA LYS A 273 -8.05 -27.25 27.37
C LYS A 273 -7.72 -28.00 28.67
N THR A 274 -6.56 -28.63 28.78
CA THR A 274 -6.11 -29.36 29.95
C THR A 274 -4.58 -29.34 30.06
N GLN A 275 -4.06 -28.63 31.07
CA GLN A 275 -2.68 -28.63 31.61
C GLN A 275 -1.78 -27.45 31.25
N ARG A 276 -1.24 -26.84 32.34
CA ARG A 276 -0.13 -25.89 32.45
C ARG A 276 0.66 -25.67 31.16
N PHE A 277 0.58 -24.44 30.65
CA PHE A 277 1.47 -23.91 29.62
C PHE A 277 2.92 -24.20 30.01
N SER A 278 3.60 -25.08 29.27
CA SER A 278 5.01 -25.40 29.49
C SER A 278 5.72 -25.41 28.15
N ILE A 279 6.94 -24.91 28.12
CA ILE A 279 7.79 -24.89 26.92
C ILE A 279 7.95 -26.31 26.35
N ASP A 280 8.01 -27.32 27.21
CA ASP A 280 8.10 -28.74 26.81
C ASP A 280 6.84 -29.24 26.09
N SER A 281 5.65 -28.79 26.50
CA SER A 281 4.39 -29.14 25.82
C SER A 281 4.38 -28.60 24.40
N ILE A 282 4.80 -27.34 24.20
CA ILE A 282 4.88 -26.74 22.86
C ILE A 282 5.97 -27.40 22.03
N ALA A 283 7.16 -27.59 22.60
CA ALA A 283 8.26 -28.28 21.93
C ALA A 283 7.81 -29.66 21.43
N ARG A 284 7.05 -30.41 22.24
CA ARG A 284 6.45 -31.70 21.84
C ARG A 284 5.47 -31.55 20.69
N GLU A 285 4.63 -30.51 20.65
CA GLU A 285 3.70 -30.28 19.55
C GLU A 285 4.41 -29.93 18.25
N ILE A 286 5.40 -29.04 18.31
CA ILE A 286 6.25 -28.72 17.16
C ILE A 286 6.96 -29.99 16.67
N SER A 287 7.54 -30.77 17.58
CA SER A 287 8.25 -32.03 17.27
C SER A 287 7.35 -33.04 16.57
N LYS A 288 6.12 -33.20 17.08
CA LYS A 288 5.09 -34.05 16.45
C LYS A 288 4.73 -33.54 15.06
N ALA A 289 4.60 -32.23 14.90
CA ALA A 289 4.23 -31.60 13.64
C ALA A 289 5.32 -31.76 12.56
N ILE A 290 6.61 -31.65 12.92
CA ILE A 290 7.76 -31.85 12.02
C ILE A 290 8.22 -33.32 11.91
N GLY A 291 7.55 -34.24 12.62
CA GLY A 291 7.79 -35.69 12.52
C GLY A 291 9.06 -36.18 13.20
N ILE A 292 9.50 -35.57 14.30
CA ILE A 292 10.66 -36.02 15.10
C ILE A 292 10.24 -36.48 16.50
N SER A 293 11.02 -37.40 17.07
CA SER A 293 10.79 -37.92 18.43
C SER A 293 11.48 -37.09 19.52
N SER A 294 12.55 -36.37 19.18
CA SER A 294 13.25 -35.49 20.12
C SER A 294 12.39 -34.28 20.45
N ARG A 295 12.48 -33.81 21.71
CA ARG A 295 11.86 -32.56 22.17
C ARG A 295 12.90 -31.47 22.44
N ALA A 296 14.18 -31.78 22.21
CA ALA A 296 15.25 -30.84 22.44
C ALA A 296 15.14 -29.71 21.41
N ILE A 297 15.14 -28.46 21.88
CA ILE A 297 15.05 -27.28 21.00
C ILE A 297 16.11 -27.27 19.89
N PRO A 298 17.38 -27.64 20.14
CA PRO A 298 18.38 -27.70 19.06
C PRO A 298 17.98 -28.64 17.92
N ASP A 299 17.39 -29.79 18.22
CA ASP A 299 16.96 -30.76 17.21
C ASP A 299 15.76 -30.25 16.41
N ILE A 300 14.81 -29.62 17.12
CA ILE A 300 13.65 -28.96 16.50
C ILE A 300 14.13 -27.85 15.54
N ALA A 301 15.03 -26.98 16.00
CA ALA A 301 15.57 -25.88 15.21
C ALA A 301 16.33 -26.39 13.97
N GLN A 302 17.13 -27.44 14.15
CA GLN A 302 17.86 -28.06 13.04
C GLN A 302 16.89 -28.62 12.00
N LYS A 303 15.85 -29.35 12.41
CA LYS A 303 14.87 -29.95 11.49
C LYS A 303 14.03 -28.90 10.77
N ILE A 304 13.60 -27.84 11.46
CA ILE A 304 12.88 -26.71 10.84
C ILE A 304 13.78 -26.04 9.80
N CYS A 305 15.04 -25.78 10.12
CA CYS A 305 15.99 -25.20 9.18
C CYS A 305 16.24 -26.11 7.98
N GLU A 306 16.22 -27.44 8.13
CA GLU A 306 16.33 -28.39 7.00
C GLU A 306 15.14 -28.29 6.07
N LEU A 307 13.91 -28.25 6.61
CA LEU A 307 12.69 -28.05 5.82
C LEU A 307 12.75 -26.73 5.06
N TRP A 308 13.15 -25.66 5.75
CA TRP A 308 13.22 -24.31 5.17
C TRP A 308 14.17 -24.20 3.96
N ARG A 309 15.14 -25.12 3.79
CA ARG A 309 16.03 -25.11 2.63
C ARG A 309 15.34 -25.42 1.31
N SER A 310 14.21 -26.13 1.35
CA SER A 310 13.51 -26.60 0.15
C SER A 310 12.08 -26.08 0.02
N GLN A 311 11.55 -25.40 1.02
CA GLN A 311 10.18 -24.88 1.00
C GLN A 311 9.99 -23.77 2.04
N THR A 312 8.94 -22.97 1.85
CA THR A 312 8.48 -22.00 2.86
C THR A 312 7.91 -22.73 4.07
N VAL A 313 8.32 -22.30 5.27
CA VAL A 313 7.91 -22.83 6.57
C VAL A 313 7.18 -21.74 7.34
N ILE A 314 5.91 -22.00 7.69
CA ILE A 314 5.07 -21.07 8.43
C ILE A 314 4.55 -21.76 9.70
N LEU A 315 4.91 -21.20 10.85
CA LEU A 315 4.42 -21.61 12.15
C LEU A 315 3.33 -20.63 12.59
N ILE A 316 2.13 -21.13 12.85
CA ILE A 316 0.98 -20.31 13.24
C ILE A 316 0.60 -20.70 14.65
N PHE A 317 0.62 -19.72 15.57
CA PHE A 317 0.20 -19.89 16.94
C PHE A 317 -1.06 -19.10 17.25
N ASN A 318 -2.12 -19.84 17.53
CA ASN A 318 -3.44 -19.30 17.87
C ASN A 318 -3.58 -19.15 19.39
N ASP A 319 -4.51 -18.27 19.79
CA ASP A 319 -4.90 -18.05 21.19
C ASP A 319 -3.80 -17.45 22.07
N THR A 320 -2.98 -16.56 21.50
CA THR A 320 -1.92 -15.85 22.26
C THR A 320 -2.51 -15.08 23.44
N HIS A 321 -3.77 -14.64 23.33
CA HIS A 321 -4.50 -13.94 24.39
C HIS A 321 -4.74 -14.78 25.65
N SER A 322 -4.66 -16.12 25.53
CA SER A 322 -4.84 -17.04 26.66
C SER A 322 -3.57 -17.23 27.51
N LEU A 323 -2.45 -16.63 27.07
CA LEU A 323 -1.16 -16.73 27.73
C LEU A 323 -0.94 -15.56 28.72
N GLU A 324 -0.05 -15.80 29.67
CA GLU A 324 0.59 -14.73 30.42
C GLU A 324 1.77 -14.16 29.61
N GLU A 325 2.04 -12.86 29.78
CA GLU A 325 3.13 -12.15 29.10
C GLU A 325 4.48 -12.85 29.27
N THR A 326 4.82 -13.22 30.51
CA THR A 326 6.08 -13.90 30.85
C THR A 326 6.26 -15.23 30.10
N TYR A 327 5.16 -15.94 29.83
CA TYR A 327 5.19 -17.21 29.11
C TYR A 327 5.46 -16.98 27.62
N LEU A 328 4.87 -15.95 27.00
CA LEU A 328 5.16 -15.62 25.61
C LEU A 328 6.62 -15.17 25.44
N GLU A 329 7.15 -14.38 26.37
CA GLU A 329 8.57 -14.02 26.37
C GLU A 329 9.48 -15.25 26.49
N GLU A 330 9.12 -16.18 27.38
CA GLU A 330 9.85 -17.43 27.55
C GLU A 330 9.81 -18.27 26.27
N PHE A 331 8.65 -18.37 25.61
CA PHE A 331 8.49 -19.03 24.32
C PHE A 331 9.37 -18.40 23.24
N LEU A 332 9.32 -17.06 23.10
CA LEU A 332 10.13 -16.35 22.12
C LEU A 332 11.63 -16.60 22.36
N LYS A 333 12.06 -16.54 23.62
CA LYS A 333 13.47 -16.71 24.00
C LYS A 333 13.95 -18.15 23.87
N LYS A 334 13.16 -19.13 24.31
CA LYS A 334 13.58 -20.53 24.40
C LYS A 334 13.28 -21.35 23.16
N ILE A 335 12.29 -20.95 22.35
CA ILE A 335 11.91 -21.68 21.13
C ILE A 335 12.22 -20.87 19.88
N TRP A 336 11.64 -19.68 19.73
CA TRP A 336 11.75 -18.93 18.47
C TRP A 336 13.18 -18.44 18.19
N GLN A 337 13.83 -17.79 19.17
CA GLN A 337 15.17 -17.22 18.98
C GLN A 337 16.22 -18.27 18.54
N PRO A 338 16.31 -19.47 19.16
CA PRO A 338 17.21 -20.52 18.67
C PRO A 338 16.96 -20.94 17.22
N ILE A 339 15.70 -20.99 16.79
CA ILE A 339 15.32 -21.32 15.41
C ILE A 339 15.76 -20.20 14.46
N ALA A 340 15.39 -18.96 14.77
CA ALA A 340 15.71 -17.79 13.98
C ALA A 340 17.22 -17.58 13.85
N ASP A 341 17.98 -17.83 14.92
CA ASP A 341 19.44 -17.73 14.93
C ASP A 341 20.12 -18.75 14.05
N LEU A 342 19.66 -19.99 14.14
CA LEU A 342 20.24 -21.06 13.34
C LEU A 342 19.97 -20.82 11.85
N ALA A 343 18.75 -20.38 11.52
CA ALA A 343 18.38 -19.99 10.17
C ALA A 343 19.21 -18.80 9.68
N TYR A 344 19.33 -17.74 10.49
CA TYR A 344 20.10 -16.54 10.15
C TYR A 344 21.59 -16.85 9.92
N LYS A 345 22.19 -17.69 10.77
CA LYS A 345 23.59 -18.15 10.60
C LYS A 345 23.81 -18.99 9.34
N LYS A 346 22.79 -19.74 8.90
CA LYS A 346 22.84 -20.54 7.67
C LYS A 346 22.71 -19.67 6.40
N GLY A 347 22.33 -18.40 6.54
CA GLY A 347 22.18 -17.44 5.45
C GLY A 347 20.83 -17.55 4.74
N THR A 348 20.66 -16.78 3.66
CA THR A 348 19.43 -16.77 2.84
C THR A 348 19.34 -18.00 1.94
N THR A 349 18.12 -18.45 1.67
CA THR A 349 17.86 -19.47 0.66
C THR A 349 17.98 -18.86 -0.74
N CYS A 350 18.47 -19.64 -1.71
CA CYS A 350 18.61 -19.19 -3.11
C CYS A 350 17.25 -18.93 -3.77
N ASP A 351 16.22 -19.66 -3.33
CA ASP A 351 14.89 -19.62 -3.93
C ASP A 351 13.94 -18.66 -3.22
N ASN A 352 14.38 -17.93 -2.19
CA ASN A 352 13.55 -17.00 -1.43
C ASN A 352 12.39 -17.65 -0.65
N TYR A 353 12.64 -18.80 -0.04
CA TYR A 353 11.71 -19.43 0.90
C TYR A 353 11.65 -18.65 2.22
N GLY A 354 10.45 -18.52 2.79
CA GLY A 354 10.22 -17.86 4.07
C GLY A 354 10.28 -18.81 5.27
N LEU A 355 10.80 -18.35 6.40
CA LEU A 355 10.66 -18.97 7.72
C LEU A 355 9.95 -18.00 8.65
N LEU A 356 8.63 -18.17 8.77
CA LEU A 356 7.76 -17.19 9.41
C LEU A 356 7.06 -17.77 10.64
N LEU A 357 6.96 -16.95 11.68
CA LEU A 357 6.14 -17.22 12.86
C LEU A 357 5.00 -16.19 12.92
N PHE A 358 3.75 -16.64 12.99
CA PHE A 358 2.59 -15.80 13.26
C PHE A 358 2.03 -16.10 14.64
N LEU A 359 1.84 -15.05 15.44
CA LEU A 359 1.17 -15.08 16.73
C LEU A 359 -0.16 -14.33 16.57
N LEU A 360 -1.28 -14.99 16.89
CA LEU A 360 -2.60 -14.38 16.83
C LEU A 360 -3.14 -14.08 18.22
N ASP A 361 -3.42 -12.80 18.47
CA ASP A 361 -4.12 -12.28 19.63
C ASP A 361 -5.51 -11.77 19.19
N PHE A 362 -6.56 -12.44 19.69
CA PHE A 362 -7.95 -12.16 19.37
C PHE A 362 -8.65 -11.27 20.40
N ASP A 363 -8.01 -10.94 21.52
CA ASP A 363 -8.57 -10.02 22.53
C ASP A 363 -7.84 -8.68 22.54
N GLY A 364 -6.67 -8.60 21.91
CA GLY A 364 -5.83 -7.42 21.86
C GLY A 364 -5.07 -7.17 23.17
N CYS A 365 -5.04 -8.13 24.10
CA CYS A 365 -4.38 -7.97 25.41
C CYS A 365 -2.86 -7.82 25.29
N THR A 366 -2.25 -8.37 24.23
CA THR A 366 -0.82 -8.20 23.95
C THR A 366 -0.45 -6.76 23.62
N ASN A 367 -1.44 -5.87 23.43
CA ASN A 367 -1.19 -4.45 23.22
C ASN A 367 -0.44 -3.82 24.39
N ASP A 368 -0.78 -4.24 25.61
CA ASP A 368 -0.31 -3.62 26.85
C ASP A 368 0.90 -4.35 27.46
N TRP A 369 1.36 -5.41 26.80
CA TRP A 369 2.55 -6.17 27.20
C TRP A 369 3.83 -5.46 26.77
N GLU A 370 4.83 -5.47 27.62
CA GLU A 370 6.17 -4.90 27.45
C GLU A 370 7.14 -5.88 26.73
N ILE A 371 6.61 -6.72 25.84
CA ILE A 371 7.44 -7.65 25.07
C ILE A 371 8.26 -6.88 24.02
N PRO A 372 9.57 -7.16 23.89
CA PRO A 372 10.41 -6.57 22.86
C PRO A 372 9.86 -6.79 21.44
N CYS A 373 9.29 -5.74 20.87
CA CYS A 373 8.73 -5.74 19.52
C CYS A 373 9.01 -4.43 18.79
N THR A 374 8.88 -4.45 17.47
CA THR A 374 8.94 -3.27 16.62
C THR A 374 7.66 -3.12 15.79
N GLN A 375 7.30 -1.89 15.45
CA GLN A 375 6.24 -1.60 14.48
C GLN A 375 6.80 -1.13 13.13
N GLU A 376 8.13 -1.02 13.02
CA GLU A 376 8.84 -0.54 11.83
C GLU A 376 10.03 -1.45 11.50
N ILE A 377 10.35 -1.58 10.22
CA ILE A 377 11.44 -2.42 9.73
C ILE A 377 12.62 -1.51 9.43
N THR A 378 13.55 -1.40 10.38
CA THR A 378 14.78 -0.62 10.20
C THR A 378 15.90 -1.49 9.60
N PRO A 379 16.96 -0.91 9.02
CA PRO A 379 18.11 -1.66 8.53
C PRO A 379 18.80 -2.53 9.60
N GLU A 380 18.68 -2.16 10.87
CA GLU A 380 19.24 -2.86 12.04
C GLU A 380 18.32 -3.95 12.58
N TRP A 381 17.15 -4.16 11.95
CA TRP A 381 16.19 -5.16 12.39
C TRP A 381 16.78 -6.58 12.32
N HIS A 382 16.51 -7.38 13.36
CA HIS A 382 17.00 -8.75 13.48
C HIS A 382 15.82 -9.74 13.54
N PRO A 383 15.90 -10.93 12.90
CA PRO A 383 14.85 -11.96 12.95
C PRO A 383 14.38 -12.45 14.32
N ARG A 384 15.09 -12.09 15.40
CA ARG A 384 14.70 -12.40 16.78
C ARG A 384 13.60 -11.46 17.28
N THR A 385 13.52 -10.26 16.70
CA THR A 385 12.64 -9.19 17.14
C THR A 385 11.27 -9.38 16.51
N LEU A 386 10.24 -9.40 17.35
CA LEU A 386 8.86 -9.55 16.93
C LEU A 386 8.39 -8.29 16.20
N ILE A 387 7.77 -8.44 15.03
CA ILE A 387 7.07 -7.36 14.34
C ILE A 387 5.64 -7.35 14.85
N LYS A 388 5.28 -6.33 15.64
CA LYS A 388 3.91 -6.11 16.13
C LYS A 388 3.18 -5.23 15.12
N PHE A 389 2.21 -5.81 14.42
CA PHE A 389 1.39 -5.03 13.51
C PHE A 389 0.57 -4.00 14.28
N LYS A 390 0.24 -2.88 13.63
CA LYS A 390 -0.72 -1.93 14.20
C LYS A 390 -2.03 -2.65 14.48
N LYS A 391 -2.62 -2.37 15.65
CA LYS A 391 -3.93 -2.86 16.05
C LYS A 391 -4.93 -2.70 14.91
N ILE A 392 -5.73 -3.73 14.68
CA ILE A 392 -6.80 -3.67 13.68
C ILE A 392 -7.90 -2.75 14.22
N GLU A 393 -8.08 -1.60 13.58
CA GLU A 393 -9.10 -0.61 13.91
C GLU A 393 -10.42 -0.95 13.21
N PRO A 394 -11.59 -0.53 13.76
CA PRO A 394 -12.86 -0.66 13.05
C PRO A 394 -12.85 0.07 11.71
N ILE A 395 -13.45 -0.55 10.69
CA ILE A 395 -13.57 0.00 9.34
C ILE A 395 -14.42 1.27 9.38
N THR A 396 -13.85 2.36 8.89
CA THR A 396 -14.59 3.62 8.75
C THR A 396 -15.55 3.57 7.56
N ARG A 397 -16.55 4.46 7.57
CA ARG A 397 -17.46 4.62 6.42
C ARG A 397 -16.71 4.83 5.10
N ARG A 398 -15.63 5.61 5.15
CA ARG A 398 -14.82 5.93 3.97
C ARG A 398 -14.11 4.69 3.44
N GLU A 399 -13.48 3.90 4.32
CA GLU A 399 -12.78 2.66 3.94
C GLU A 399 -13.74 1.62 3.34
N LEU A 400 -14.91 1.43 3.96
CA LEU A 400 -15.93 0.51 3.44
C LEU A 400 -16.49 0.95 2.08
N SER A 401 -16.75 2.25 1.91
CA SER A 401 -17.22 2.80 0.62
C SER A 401 -16.18 2.57 -0.48
N CYS A 402 -14.92 2.88 -0.20
CA CYS A 402 -13.81 2.67 -1.13
C CYS A 402 -13.68 1.19 -1.52
N TRP A 403 -13.74 0.27 -0.55
CA TRP A 403 -13.65 -1.16 -0.83
C TRP A 403 -14.84 -1.67 -1.65
N LEU A 404 -16.07 -1.25 -1.31
CA LEU A 404 -17.26 -1.62 -2.07
C LEU A 404 -17.15 -1.15 -3.52
N GLU A 405 -16.76 0.10 -3.76
CA GLU A 405 -16.60 0.62 -5.11
C GLU A 405 -15.55 -0.16 -5.92
N GLN A 406 -14.44 -0.55 -5.29
CA GLN A 406 -13.43 -1.39 -5.94
C GLN A 406 -13.99 -2.77 -6.33
N VAL A 407 -14.68 -3.44 -5.41
CA VAL A 407 -15.27 -4.77 -5.66
C VAL A 407 -16.40 -4.68 -6.71
N LEU A 408 -17.23 -3.64 -6.64
CA LEU A 408 -18.32 -3.42 -7.60
C LEU A 408 -17.78 -3.13 -9.01
N CYS A 409 -16.66 -2.39 -9.12
CA CYS A 409 -15.98 -2.13 -10.40
C CYS A 409 -15.29 -3.37 -10.97
N ASP A 410 -14.62 -4.17 -10.12
CA ASP A 410 -13.89 -5.37 -10.55
C ASP A 410 -14.86 -6.49 -10.99
N GLU A 411 -16.07 -6.54 -10.44
CA GLU A 411 -17.03 -7.65 -10.63
C GLU A 411 -18.35 -7.27 -11.35
N ASN A 412 -18.49 -6.05 -11.87
CA ASN A 412 -19.71 -5.55 -12.54
C ASN A 412 -21.00 -5.68 -11.70
N LEU A 413 -20.90 -5.51 -10.39
CA LEU A 413 -22.03 -5.62 -9.47
C LEU A 413 -22.72 -4.24 -9.32
N PRO A 414 -24.06 -4.18 -9.19
CA PRO A 414 -24.79 -2.91 -9.14
C PRO A 414 -24.47 -2.12 -7.86
N ALA A 415 -23.84 -0.97 -8.01
CA ALA A 415 -23.57 -0.03 -6.91
C ALA A 415 -24.87 0.64 -6.45
N GLN A 416 -25.27 0.39 -5.21
CA GLN A 416 -26.31 1.19 -4.56
C GLN A 416 -25.71 1.91 -3.34
N PRO A 417 -25.62 3.26 -3.34
CA PRO A 417 -25.11 4.06 -2.22
C PRO A 417 -25.79 3.77 -0.87
N THR A 418 -27.03 3.29 -0.90
CA THR A 418 -27.77 2.88 0.31
C THR A 418 -27.21 1.63 1.00
N VAL A 419 -26.31 0.90 0.37
CA VAL A 419 -25.77 -0.37 0.88
C VAL A 419 -24.71 -0.12 1.95
N VAL A 420 -23.86 0.91 1.80
CA VAL A 420 -22.84 1.27 2.80
C VAL A 420 -23.49 1.59 4.14
N GLU A 421 -24.48 2.49 4.15
CA GLU A 421 -25.17 2.89 5.37
C GLU A 421 -25.91 1.73 6.02
N LYS A 422 -26.52 0.83 5.24
CA LYS A 422 -27.18 -0.36 5.76
C LYS A 422 -26.19 -1.37 6.37
N ILE A 423 -25.01 -1.51 5.76
CA ILE A 423 -23.97 -2.41 6.27
C ILE A 423 -23.36 -1.84 7.56
N LEU A 424 -23.07 -0.54 7.61
CA LEU A 424 -22.51 0.12 8.80
C LEU A 424 -23.52 0.24 9.94
N ALA A 425 -24.81 0.46 9.61
CA ALA A 425 -25.87 0.54 10.61
C ALA A 425 -25.96 -0.77 11.40
N GLY A 426 -25.47 -0.73 12.64
CA GLY A 426 -25.43 -1.89 13.55
C GLY A 426 -24.19 -2.80 13.41
N SER A 427 -23.18 -2.45 12.60
CA SER A 427 -21.87 -3.14 12.65
C SER A 427 -20.82 -2.38 13.44
N GLU A 428 -21.01 -1.05 13.65
CA GLU A 428 -20.03 -0.19 14.35
C GLU A 428 -18.62 -0.25 13.74
N GLY A 429 -18.51 -0.56 12.44
CA GLY A 429 -17.22 -0.71 11.76
C GLY A 429 -16.52 -2.06 11.98
N LYS A 430 -17.12 -3.00 12.73
CA LYS A 430 -16.52 -4.32 13.00
C LYS A 430 -16.45 -5.17 11.73
N HIS A 431 -15.27 -5.67 11.39
CA HIS A 431 -15.02 -6.50 10.19
C HIS A 431 -15.98 -7.69 10.11
N ARG A 432 -16.13 -8.46 11.19
CA ARG A 432 -16.98 -9.65 11.22
C ARG A 432 -18.42 -9.34 10.85
N GLU A 433 -19.01 -8.32 11.48
CA GLU A 433 -20.40 -7.91 11.21
C GLU A 433 -20.58 -7.33 9.80
N ILE A 434 -19.58 -6.60 9.30
CA ILE A 434 -19.57 -6.11 7.91
C ILE A 434 -19.55 -7.29 6.93
N MET A 435 -18.63 -8.26 7.13
CA MET A 435 -18.51 -9.45 6.28
C MET A 435 -19.79 -10.29 6.31
N LYS A 436 -20.41 -10.51 7.47
CA LYS A 436 -21.70 -11.22 7.60
C LYS A 436 -22.80 -10.54 6.77
N LYS A 437 -22.93 -9.22 6.89
CA LYS A 437 -23.95 -8.47 6.12
C LYS A 437 -23.70 -8.52 4.62
N ILE A 438 -22.43 -8.45 4.19
CA ILE A 438 -22.08 -8.61 2.79
C ILE A 438 -22.45 -10.03 2.32
N CYS A 439 -22.00 -11.08 3.01
CA CYS A 439 -22.30 -12.47 2.63
C CYS A 439 -23.80 -12.75 2.56
N LYS A 440 -24.57 -12.21 3.51
CA LYS A 440 -26.04 -12.30 3.52
C LYS A 440 -26.68 -11.72 2.26
N ASN A 441 -26.14 -10.63 1.70
CA ASN A 441 -26.63 -10.07 0.44
C ASN A 441 -26.41 -11.02 -0.75
N TYR A 442 -25.41 -11.91 -0.67
CA TYR A 442 -25.13 -12.95 -1.65
C TYR A 442 -25.72 -14.32 -1.27
N LYS A 443 -26.57 -14.39 -0.22
CA LYS A 443 -27.16 -15.64 0.30
C LYS A 443 -26.11 -16.67 0.72
N ILE A 444 -25.00 -16.20 1.27
CA ILE A 444 -23.92 -17.01 1.81
C ILE A 444 -23.89 -16.85 3.33
N GLU A 445 -23.84 -17.96 4.05
CA GLU A 445 -23.59 -17.99 5.50
C GLU A 445 -22.08 -17.95 5.73
N LEU A 446 -21.60 -16.90 6.42
CA LEU A 446 -20.16 -16.64 6.58
C LEU A 446 -19.49 -17.78 7.36
N GLU A 447 -20.10 -18.23 8.46
CA GLU A 447 -19.57 -19.23 9.38
C GLU A 447 -19.33 -20.59 8.69
N GLU A 448 -20.22 -20.99 7.80
CA GLU A 448 -20.07 -22.24 7.03
C GLU A 448 -18.94 -22.16 6.02
N GLN A 449 -18.70 -20.96 5.46
CA GLN A 449 -17.67 -20.74 4.47
C GLN A 449 -16.31 -20.43 5.07
N GLU A 450 -16.23 -19.80 6.24
CA GLU A 450 -14.96 -19.54 6.94
C GLU A 450 -14.15 -20.83 7.11
N LEU A 451 -14.80 -21.95 7.42
CA LEU A 451 -14.15 -23.27 7.53
C LEU A 451 -13.53 -23.79 6.22
N LYS A 452 -14.01 -23.31 5.07
CA LYS A 452 -13.51 -23.67 3.74
C LYS A 452 -12.50 -22.67 3.21
N TRP A 453 -12.73 -21.39 3.51
CA TRP A 453 -12.00 -20.24 3.01
C TRP A 453 -10.72 -20.00 3.82
N LEU A 454 -10.80 -20.04 5.14
CA LEU A 454 -9.65 -19.87 6.03
C LEU A 454 -9.01 -21.24 6.22
N LYS A 455 -8.17 -21.62 5.25
CA LYS A 455 -7.36 -22.85 5.31
C LYS A 455 -6.38 -22.85 6.49
N TYR A 456 -6.11 -21.68 7.04
CA TYR A 456 -5.21 -21.42 8.17
C TYR A 456 -5.99 -20.90 9.39
#